data_AF-A0A9D9HUH5-F1
#
_entry.id   AF-A0A9D9HUH5-F1
#
_cell.length_a   1.000
_cell.length_b   1.000
_cell.length_c   1.000
_cell.angle_alpha   90.00
_cell.angle_beta   90.00
_cell.angle_gamma   90.00
#
_symmetry.space_group_name_H-M   'P 1'
#
loop_
_entity.id
_entity.type
_entity.pdbx_description
1 polymer ?
#
loop_
_entity_poly.entity_id
_entity_poly.type
_entity_poly.pdbx_seq_one_letter_code
_entity_poly.pdbx_strand_id
1 'polypeptide(L)'
;ECHPYAQRTEMRKKAAKYGIQVECWYPLGGAQSQGLLLRDSVIKKIADNHGKSPAQIILRWHIQEGFSVIPGATNPDYIKENIQIFDFALNDDEMQQIRSLNKEQRIFNATLDDVKRMVWGTKTIRH
;
A
#
# COMPACT_ATOMS: atom_id res chain seq x y z
N GLU A 1 -3.78 2.27 -7.85
CA GLU A 1 -2.59 1.79 -7.13
C GLU A 1 -1.85 2.98 -6.53
N CYS A 2 -1.59 2.92 -5.22
CA CYS A 2 -0.88 3.93 -4.44
C CYS A 2 -0.14 3.21 -3.30
N HIS A 3 1.18 3.42 -3.22
CA HIS A 3 2.10 2.78 -2.28
C HIS A 3 3.46 3.54 -2.27
N PRO A 4 4.46 3.21 -1.42
CA PRO A 4 5.70 3.99 -1.32
C PRO A 4 6.46 4.22 -2.64
N TYR A 5 6.50 3.24 -3.55
CA TYR A 5 7.13 3.40 -4.88
C TYR A 5 6.29 4.15 -5.93
N ALA A 6 5.00 4.41 -5.66
CA ALA A 6 4.10 5.14 -6.54
C ALA A 6 3.06 5.91 -5.71
N GLN A 7 3.43 7.11 -5.29
CA GLN A 7 2.70 7.86 -4.27
C GLN A 7 1.55 8.71 -4.83
N ARG A 8 1.48 8.86 -6.17
CA ARG A 8 0.35 9.51 -6.87
C ARG A 8 0.10 10.94 -6.41
N THR A 9 1.16 11.66 -6.08
CA THR A 9 1.11 13.04 -5.57
C THR A 9 0.37 13.99 -6.54
N GLU A 10 0.63 13.87 -7.84
CA GLU A 10 -0.04 14.70 -8.85
C GLU A 10 -1.54 14.38 -9.00
N MET A 11 -1.92 13.10 -8.91
CA MET A 11 -3.34 12.73 -8.91
C MET A 11 -4.05 13.25 -7.67
N ARG A 12 -3.42 13.13 -6.50
CA ARG A 12 -3.93 13.67 -5.25
C ARG A 12 -4.15 15.18 -5.31
N LYS A 13 -3.17 15.93 -5.83
CA LYS A 13 -3.30 17.39 -6.02
C LYS A 13 -4.46 17.75 -6.94
N LYS A 14 -4.68 16.98 -8.01
CA LYS A 14 -5.83 17.18 -8.92
C LYS A 14 -7.15 16.90 -8.22
N ALA A 15 -7.27 15.77 -7.52
CA ALA A 15 -8.46 15.36 -6.81
C ALA A 15 -8.85 16.36 -5.70
N ALA A 16 -7.86 16.89 -4.97
CA ALA A 16 -8.09 17.86 -3.90
C ALA A 16 -8.83 19.12 -4.35
N LYS A 17 -8.62 19.58 -5.60
CA LYS A 17 -9.32 20.75 -6.17
C LYS A 17 -10.84 20.56 -6.27
N TYR A 18 -11.29 19.32 -6.24
CA TYR A 18 -12.71 18.95 -6.35
C TYR A 18 -13.27 18.39 -5.04
N GLY A 19 -12.52 18.47 -3.93
CA GLY A 19 -12.91 17.85 -2.66
C GLY A 19 -12.96 16.32 -2.72
N ILE A 20 -12.26 15.69 -3.67
CA ILE A 20 -12.25 14.24 -3.84
C ILE A 20 -11.12 13.65 -2.99
N GLN A 21 -11.48 12.78 -2.04
CA GLN A 21 -10.52 12.01 -1.25
C GLN A 21 -9.93 10.86 -2.09
N VAL A 22 -8.61 10.72 -2.05
CA VAL A 22 -7.93 9.61 -2.72
C VAL A 22 -7.89 8.40 -1.79
N GLU A 23 -8.39 7.28 -2.29
CA GLU A 23 -8.28 5.96 -1.67
C GLU A 23 -7.21 5.10 -2.36
N CYS A 24 -6.25 4.66 -1.58
CA CYS A 24 -5.09 3.92 -2.05
C CYS A 24 -5.39 2.42 -2.10
N TRP A 25 -5.67 1.94 -3.31
CA TRP A 25 -5.66 0.51 -3.64
C TRP A 25 -4.23 -0.01 -3.82
N TYR A 26 -4.01 -1.28 -3.50
CA TYR A 26 -2.70 -1.96 -3.57
C TYR A 26 -1.59 -1.44 -2.63
N PRO A 27 -1.91 -1.05 -1.38
CA PRO A 27 -0.96 -0.34 -0.53
C PRO A 27 0.31 -1.13 -0.19
N LEU A 28 0.21 -2.46 -0.16
CA LEU A 28 1.32 -3.37 0.18
C LEU A 28 1.93 -4.07 -1.04
N GLY A 29 1.53 -3.67 -2.26
CA GLY A 29 2.09 -4.22 -3.51
C GLY A 29 1.55 -5.59 -3.92
N GLY A 30 0.64 -6.19 -3.14
CA GLY A 30 0.03 -7.49 -3.45
C GLY A 30 0.98 -8.69 -3.34
N ALA A 31 0.41 -9.89 -3.24
CA ALA A 31 1.18 -11.12 -3.00
C ALA A 31 2.18 -11.44 -4.12
N GLN A 32 1.83 -11.13 -5.37
CA GLN A 32 2.69 -11.38 -6.53
C GLN A 32 3.93 -10.48 -6.59
N SER A 33 3.99 -9.40 -5.80
CA SER A 33 5.22 -8.62 -5.63
C SER A 33 6.27 -9.33 -4.78
N GLN A 34 5.94 -10.49 -4.20
CA GLN A 34 6.81 -11.25 -3.29
C GLN A 34 7.33 -10.40 -2.13
N GLY A 35 6.49 -9.47 -1.65
CA GLY A 35 6.82 -8.57 -0.55
C GLY A 35 7.85 -7.51 -0.92
N LEU A 36 7.95 -7.11 -2.19
CA LEU A 36 8.91 -6.09 -2.67
C LEU A 36 9.00 -4.87 -1.74
N LEU A 37 7.85 -4.31 -1.35
CA LEU A 37 7.78 -3.16 -0.46
C LEU A 37 8.12 -3.51 0.98
N LEU A 38 7.70 -4.69 1.46
CA LEU A 38 7.96 -5.18 2.82
C LEU A 38 9.45 -5.49 3.06
N ARG A 39 10.22 -5.63 1.99
CA ARG A 39 11.66 -5.93 2.01
C ARG A 39 12.54 -4.73 1.74
N ASP A 40 11.96 -3.55 1.46
CA ASP A 40 12.70 -2.32 1.25
C ASP A 40 13.48 -1.96 2.53
N SER A 41 14.77 -1.61 2.38
CA SER A 41 15.67 -1.40 3.51
C SER A 41 15.29 -0.18 4.35
N VAL A 42 14.75 0.88 3.75
CA VAL A 42 14.26 2.06 4.46
C VAL A 42 13.06 1.67 5.30
N ILE A 43 12.10 0.97 4.71
CA ILE A 43 10.87 0.56 5.41
C ILE A 43 11.20 -0.38 6.56
N LYS A 44 12.09 -1.37 6.35
CA LYS A 44 12.53 -2.29 7.41
C LYS A 44 13.23 -1.56 8.55
N LYS A 45 14.13 -0.62 8.25
CA LYS A 45 14.83 0.15 9.28
C LYS A 45 13.86 0.96 10.15
N ILE A 46 12.88 1.60 9.53
CA ILE A 46 11.83 2.33 10.26
C ILE A 46 11.00 1.34 11.09
N ALA A 47 10.65 0.18 10.53
CA ALA A 47 9.91 -0.86 11.25
C ALA A 47 10.64 -1.32 12.52
N ASP A 48 11.94 -1.57 12.41
CA ASP A 48 12.80 -1.96 13.52
C ASP A 48 12.85 -0.88 14.62
N ASN A 49 12.95 0.40 14.24
CA ASN A 49 12.97 1.52 15.20
C ASN A 49 11.69 1.65 16.03
N HIS A 50 10.54 1.26 15.45
CA HIS A 50 9.23 1.34 16.12
C HIS A 50 8.82 0.02 16.78
N GLY A 51 9.56 -1.08 16.55
CA GLY A 51 9.12 -2.42 16.96
C GLY A 51 7.83 -2.84 16.25
N LYS A 52 7.65 -2.43 15.00
CA LYS A 52 6.46 -2.67 14.17
C LYS A 52 6.82 -3.49 12.93
N SER A 53 5.82 -3.99 12.21
CA SER A 53 6.04 -4.65 10.94
C SER A 53 6.22 -3.64 9.78
N PRO A 54 6.92 -4.01 8.69
CA PRO A 54 6.97 -3.18 7.48
C PRO A 54 5.58 -2.83 6.92
N ALA A 55 4.60 -3.73 7.06
CA ALA A 55 3.23 -3.46 6.62
C ALA A 55 2.60 -2.34 7.45
N GLN A 56 2.77 -2.36 8.77
CA GLN A 56 2.29 -1.31 9.66
C GLN A 56 2.93 0.05 9.34
N ILE A 57 4.23 0.08 9.04
CA ILE A 57 4.91 1.33 8.63
C ILE A 57 4.28 1.90 7.36
N ILE A 58 4.07 1.07 6.34
CA ILE A 58 3.46 1.50 5.07
C ILE A 58 2.04 2.03 5.29
N LEU A 59 1.23 1.33 6.08
CA LEU A 59 -0.14 1.75 6.34
C LEU A 59 -0.20 3.01 7.19
N ARG A 60 0.65 3.12 8.22
CA ARG A 60 0.77 4.35 9.02
C ARG A 60 1.18 5.55 8.16
N TRP A 61 2.12 5.36 7.25
CA TRP A 61 2.53 6.39 6.30
C TRP A 61 1.35 6.88 5.44
N HIS A 62 0.51 5.98 4.90
CA HIS A 62 -0.68 6.39 4.13
C HIS A 62 -1.60 7.29 4.97
N ILE A 63 -1.89 6.90 6.20
CA ILE A 63 -2.76 7.66 7.10
C ILE A 63 -2.15 9.03 7.41
N GLN A 64 -0.86 9.10 7.75
CA GLN A 64 -0.19 10.38 8.07
C GLN A 64 -0.01 11.29 6.86
N GLU A 65 0.15 10.72 5.67
CA GLU A 65 0.08 11.52 4.45
C GLU A 65 -1.31 12.11 4.24
N GLY A 66 -2.37 11.51 4.79
CA GLY A 66 -3.76 11.94 4.62
C GLY A 66 -4.48 11.20 3.48
N PHE A 67 -4.03 9.99 3.14
CA PHE A 67 -4.74 9.09 2.25
C PHE A 67 -5.78 8.25 3.00
N SER A 68 -6.81 7.76 2.28
CA SER A 68 -7.54 6.57 2.70
C SER A 68 -6.80 5.33 2.17
N VAL A 69 -6.82 4.21 2.88
CA VAL A 69 -6.11 2.99 2.48
C VAL A 69 -6.91 1.73 2.79
N ILE A 70 -6.92 0.77 1.86
CA ILE A 70 -7.59 -0.52 2.01
C ILE A 70 -6.57 -1.65 1.86
N PRO A 71 -5.95 -2.14 2.95
CA PRO A 71 -5.15 -3.35 2.90
C PRO A 71 -6.04 -4.58 2.74
N GLY A 72 -5.74 -5.43 1.75
CA GLY A 72 -6.38 -6.74 1.61
C GLY A 72 -5.64 -7.80 2.42
N ALA A 73 -6.35 -8.54 3.27
CA ALA A 73 -5.83 -9.71 3.98
C ALA A 73 -6.96 -10.71 4.26
N THR A 74 -6.64 -12.01 4.21
CA THR A 74 -7.56 -13.09 4.62
C THR A 74 -7.13 -13.77 5.92
N ASN A 75 -5.87 -13.62 6.32
CA ASN A 75 -5.36 -14.12 7.60
C ASN A 75 -5.79 -13.17 8.73
N PRO A 76 -6.51 -13.66 9.77
CA PRO A 76 -6.93 -12.86 10.92
C PRO A 76 -5.79 -12.12 11.63
N ASP A 77 -4.60 -12.72 11.73
CA ASP A 77 -3.46 -12.09 12.40
C ASP A 77 -2.97 -10.85 11.62
N TYR A 78 -2.94 -10.93 10.30
CA TYR A 78 -2.61 -9.78 9.44
C TYR A 78 -3.70 -8.70 9.48
N ILE A 79 -4.98 -9.09 9.56
CA ILE A 79 -6.07 -8.12 9.71
C ILE A 79 -5.88 -7.36 11.03
N LYS A 80 -5.60 -8.06 12.13
CA LYS A 80 -5.35 -7.45 13.44
C LYS A 80 -4.13 -6.54 13.41
N GLU A 81 -3.02 -7.01 12.86
CA GLU A 81 -1.78 -6.24 12.72
C GLU A 81 -1.99 -4.95 11.91
N ASN A 82 -2.67 -5.04 10.76
CA ASN A 82 -2.94 -3.91 9.87
C ASN A 82 -3.80 -2.80 10.50
N ILE A 83 -4.63 -3.14 11.49
CA ILE A 83 -5.46 -2.18 12.23
C ILE A 83 -4.66 -1.48 13.34
N GLN A 84 -3.62 -2.13 13.87
CA GLN A 84 -2.76 -1.61 14.95
C GLN A 84 -1.73 -0.59 14.44
N ILE A 85 -2.21 0.45 13.76
CA ILE A 85 -1.40 1.52 13.15
C ILE A 85 -1.69 2.90 13.74
N PHE A 86 -2.51 2.97 14.80
CA PHE A 86 -2.93 4.22 15.43
C PHE A 86 -2.26 4.48 16.78
N ASP A 87 -1.51 3.51 17.30
CA ASP A 87 -0.79 3.56 18.57
C ASP A 87 0.65 4.09 18.46
N PHE A 88 1.10 4.44 17.25
CA PHE A 88 2.40 5.07 16.99
C PHE A 88 2.30 6.11 15.89
N ALA A 89 3.36 6.91 15.72
CA ALA A 89 3.47 7.89 14.66
C ALA A 89 4.88 7.87 14.06
N LEU A 90 4.95 8.04 12.73
CA LEU A 90 6.22 8.25 12.04
C LEU A 90 6.63 9.71 12.21
N ASN A 91 7.89 9.95 12.51
CA ASN A 91 8.41 11.31 12.61
C ASN A 91 8.64 11.92 11.21
N ASP A 92 8.95 13.21 11.15
CA ASP A 92 9.10 13.95 9.89
C ASP A 92 10.23 13.39 9.01
N ASP A 93 11.33 12.95 9.61
CA ASP A 93 12.46 12.35 8.88
C ASP A 93 12.07 11.00 8.27
N GLU A 94 11.38 10.15 9.03
CA GLU A 94 10.87 8.85 8.54
C GLU A 94 9.85 9.05 7.41
N MET A 95 8.93 10.01 7.56
CA MET A 95 8.00 10.39 6.50
C MET A 95 8.75 10.87 5.25
N GLN A 96 9.82 11.65 5.42
CA GLN A 96 10.65 12.15 4.32
C GLN A 96 11.43 11.02 3.63
N GLN A 97 11.96 10.07 4.39
CA GLN A 97 12.61 8.88 3.86
C GLN A 97 11.63 8.08 2.98
N ILE A 98 10.39 7.84 3.44
CA ILE A 98 9.38 7.13 2.64
C ILE A 98 8.99 7.93 1.39
N ARG A 99 8.84 9.26 1.48
CA ARG A 99 8.60 10.13 0.31
C ARG A 99 9.67 9.98 -0.77
N SER A 100 10.93 9.84 -0.36
CA SER A 100 12.06 9.65 -1.28
C SER A 100 12.05 8.31 -2.03
N LEU A 101 11.26 7.32 -1.57
CA LEU A 101 11.09 6.04 -2.26
C LEU A 101 10.24 6.15 -3.53
N ASN A 102 9.58 7.28 -3.79
CA ASN A 102 8.71 7.42 -4.95
C ASN A 102 9.49 7.28 -6.26
N LYS A 103 9.04 6.36 -7.10
CA LYS A 103 9.58 6.12 -8.45
C LYS A 103 8.48 6.27 -9.52
N GLU A 104 7.25 6.59 -9.11
CA GLU A 104 6.03 6.53 -9.92
C GLU A 104 5.83 5.19 -10.66
N GLN A 105 6.43 4.11 -10.14
CA GLN A 105 6.44 2.79 -10.77
C GLN A 105 5.34 1.90 -10.21
N ARG A 106 4.50 1.38 -11.10
CA ARG A 106 3.43 0.43 -10.76
C ARG A 106 3.99 -0.95 -10.44
N ILE A 107 3.39 -1.61 -9.44
CA ILE A 107 3.65 -3.03 -9.16
C ILE A 107 2.58 -3.88 -9.85
N PHE A 108 1.33 -3.44 -9.85
CA PHE A 108 0.26 -4.14 -10.58
C PHE A 108 0.26 -3.79 -12.07
N ASN A 109 0.75 -4.74 -12.88
CA ASN A 109 0.66 -4.75 -14.34
C ASN A 109 -0.14 -5.97 -14.79
N ALA A 110 -1.25 -5.75 -15.49
CA ALA A 110 -2.09 -6.80 -16.04
C ALA A 110 -2.51 -6.42 -17.46
N THR A 111 -2.44 -7.38 -18.39
CA THR A 111 -3.03 -7.22 -19.72
C THR A 111 -4.56 -7.30 -19.62
N LEU A 112 -5.26 -6.87 -20.67
CA LEU A 112 -6.72 -7.05 -20.74
C LEU A 112 -7.12 -8.52 -20.62
N ASP A 113 -6.32 -9.44 -21.16
CA ASP A 113 -6.62 -10.86 -21.07
C ASP A 113 -6.37 -11.41 -19.66
N ASP A 114 -5.38 -10.88 -18.93
CA ASP A 114 -5.20 -11.21 -17.50
C ASP A 114 -6.38 -10.73 -16.67
N VAL A 115 -6.84 -9.50 -16.90
CA VAL A 115 -8.03 -8.95 -16.24
C VAL A 115 -9.26 -9.79 -16.58
N LYS A 116 -9.41 -10.19 -17.85
CA LYS A 116 -10.53 -11.05 -18.28
C LYS A 116 -10.50 -12.40 -17.56
N ARG A 117 -9.33 -13.01 -17.41
CA ARG A 117 -9.17 -14.27 -16.69
C ARG A 117 -9.48 -14.12 -15.20
N MET A 118 -9.04 -13.02 -14.56
CA MET A 118 -9.33 -12.77 -13.14
C MET A 118 -10.83 -12.57 -12.88
N VAL A 119 -11.54 -11.87 -13.76
CA VAL A 119 -12.96 -11.51 -13.56
C VAL A 119 -13.93 -12.58 -14.07
N TRP A 120 -13.63 -13.23 -15.20
CA TRP A 120 -14.54 -14.18 -15.85
C TRP A 120 -14.03 -15.63 -15.89
N GLY A 121 -12.76 -15.89 -15.55
CA GLY A 121 -12.14 -17.21 -15.67
C GLY A 121 -12.46 -18.21 -14.55
N THR A 122 -13.17 -17.80 -13.50
CA THR A 122 -13.54 -18.67 -12.36
C THR A 122 -14.91 -19.34 -12.49
N LYS A 123 -15.64 -19.16 -13.60
CA LYS A 123 -16.93 -19.83 -13.85
C LYS A 123 -16.81 -21.26 -14.43
N THR A 124 -15.90 -22.08 -13.92
CA THR A 124 -15.99 -23.54 -14.14
C THR A 124 -16.41 -24.21 -12.84
N ILE A 125 -17.72 -24.29 -12.66
CA ILE A 125 -18.38 -25.13 -11.65
C ILE A 125 -17.96 -26.57 -11.94
N ARG A 126 -17.09 -27.14 -11.11
CA ARG A 126 -16.91 -28.59 -11.06
C ARG A 126 -18.22 -29.17 -10.50
N HIS A 127 -18.89 -29.96 -11.33
CA HIS A 127 -20.01 -30.81 -10.93
C HIS A 127 -19.49 -31.96 -10.05
#